data_AF-A0A2R8C9Z1-F1
#
_entry.id   AF-A0A2R8C9Z1-F1
#
_cell.length_a   1.000
_cell.length_b   1.000
_cell.length_c   1.000
_cell.angle_alpha   90.00
_cell.angle_beta   90.00
_cell.angle_gamma   90.00
#
_symmetry.space_group_name_H-M   'P 1'
#
loop_
_entity.id
_entity.type
_entity.pdbx_description
1 polymer ?
#
loop_
_entity_poly.entity_id
_entity_poly.type
_entity_poly.pdbx_seq_one_letter_code
_entity_poly.pdbx_strand_id
1 'polypeptide(L)'
;MNKANQCPECGRINEVLGRVGDRWSVLIVISLAQYGTLRFNELKRHLGISQRMLSLTLRALERDGLVNRTYHPTIPPKVEYSLTPLGQSFRKPVEVMGLWALENLGAIDKARAAYDAEAVAEDA
;
A
#
# COMPACT_ATOMS: atom_id res chain seq x y z
N MET A 1 -23.13 22.46 -19.36
CA MET A 1 -22.14 21.61 -18.66
C MET A 1 -21.76 20.45 -19.60
N ASN A 2 -20.56 20.48 -20.20
CA ASN A 2 -20.17 19.57 -21.28
C ASN A 2 -19.92 18.13 -20.79
N LYS A 3 -20.59 17.17 -21.43
CA LYS A 3 -20.43 15.70 -21.25
C LYS A 3 -19.05 15.15 -21.69
N ALA A 4 -18.06 16.00 -21.98
CA ALA A 4 -16.77 15.62 -22.58
C ALA A 4 -15.66 15.28 -21.57
N ASN A 5 -15.89 15.43 -20.26
CA ASN A 5 -14.87 15.17 -19.21
C ASN A 5 -15.14 13.91 -18.38
N GLN A 6 -16.01 13.02 -18.84
CA GLN A 6 -16.32 11.80 -18.11
C GLN A 6 -15.31 10.73 -18.50
N CYS A 7 -14.22 10.62 -17.72
CA CYS A 7 -13.30 9.50 -17.83
C CYS A 7 -14.10 8.20 -17.62
N PRO A 8 -14.27 7.36 -18.66
CA PRO A 8 -15.15 6.20 -18.61
C PRO A 8 -14.65 5.12 -17.64
N GLU A 9 -13.41 5.25 -17.16
CA GLU A 9 -12.76 4.29 -16.27
C GLU A 9 -12.54 4.81 -14.84
N CYS A 10 -12.97 6.04 -14.52
CA CYS A 10 -12.75 6.63 -13.18
C CYS A 10 -13.23 5.74 -12.04
N GLY A 11 -14.36 5.04 -12.20
CA GLY A 11 -14.86 4.12 -11.19
C GLY A 11 -13.92 2.94 -10.94
N ARG A 12 -13.40 2.33 -12.02
CA ARG A 12 -12.46 1.20 -11.95
C ARG A 12 -11.09 1.63 -11.44
N ILE A 13 -10.62 2.79 -11.87
CA ILE A 13 -9.35 3.37 -11.39
C ILE A 13 -9.46 3.69 -9.90
N ASN A 14 -10.55 4.31 -9.46
CA ASN A 14 -10.76 4.61 -8.04
C ASN A 14 -10.84 3.32 -7.19
N GLU A 15 -11.50 2.29 -7.69
CA GLU A 15 -11.56 0.98 -7.04
C GLU A 15 -10.16 0.37 -6.86
N VAL A 16 -9.33 0.40 -7.91
CA VAL A 16 -7.95 -0.08 -7.87
C VAL A 16 -7.12 0.78 -6.91
N LEU A 17 -7.12 2.10 -7.05
CA LEU A 17 -6.37 3.03 -6.20
C LEU A 17 -6.77 2.92 -4.72
N GLY A 18 -8.05 2.75 -4.42
CA GLY A 18 -8.54 2.54 -3.07
C GLY A 18 -8.00 1.25 -2.44
N ARG A 19 -7.75 0.20 -3.23
CA ARG A 19 -7.14 -1.04 -2.76
C ARG A 19 -5.62 -0.94 -2.68
N VAL A 20 -4.95 -0.54 -3.75
CA VAL A 20 -3.48 -0.61 -3.82
C VAL A 20 -2.79 0.55 -3.11
N GLY A 21 -3.52 1.66 -2.91
CA GLY A 21 -3.04 2.86 -2.23
C GLY A 21 -3.23 2.84 -0.71
N ASP A 22 -3.84 1.80 -0.14
CA ASP A 22 -3.92 1.68 1.32
C ASP A 22 -2.53 1.46 1.92
N ARG A 23 -2.34 1.95 3.15
CA ARG A 23 -1.06 1.90 3.89
C ARG A 23 -0.41 0.52 3.86
N TRP A 24 -1.19 -0.55 4.08
CA TRP A 24 -0.65 -1.89 4.22
C TRP A 24 -0.31 -2.51 2.86
N SER A 25 -1.13 -2.26 1.83
CA SER A 25 -0.82 -2.68 0.47
C SER A 25 0.53 -2.11 0.01
N VAL A 26 0.72 -0.80 0.22
CA VAL A 26 1.99 -0.11 -0.08
C VAL A 26 3.17 -0.72 0.68
N LEU A 27 3.03 -0.90 2.00
CA LEU A 27 4.10 -1.43 2.83
C LEU A 27 4.48 -2.89 2.51
N ILE A 28 3.50 -3.72 2.15
CA ILE A 28 3.77 -5.09 1.70
C ILE A 28 4.54 -5.08 0.38
N VAL A 29 4.13 -4.25 -0.58
CA VAL A 29 4.82 -4.14 -1.88
C VAL A 29 6.26 -3.67 -1.69
N ILE A 30 6.50 -2.64 -0.87
CA ILE A 30 7.85 -2.16 -0.55
C ILE A 30 8.69 -3.26 0.10
N SER A 31 8.14 -3.98 1.08
CA SER A 31 8.85 -5.03 1.80
C SER A 31 9.24 -6.18 0.87
N LEU A 32 8.32 -6.66 0.03
CA LEU A 32 8.61 -7.72 -0.95
C LEU A 32 9.55 -7.24 -2.06
N ALA A 33 9.48 -5.96 -2.46
CA ALA A 33 10.42 -5.39 -3.42
C ALA A 33 11.84 -5.29 -2.86
N GLN A 34 11.99 -4.99 -1.56
CA GLN A 34 13.27 -4.82 -0.89
C GLN A 34 13.92 -6.17 -0.52
N TYR A 35 13.14 -7.09 0.05
CA TYR A 35 13.64 -8.34 0.62
C TYR A 35 13.37 -9.57 -0.25
N GLY A 36 12.65 -9.41 -1.36
CA GLY A 36 12.26 -10.51 -2.24
C GLY A 36 11.15 -11.36 -1.66
N THR A 37 11.36 -12.67 -1.63
CA THR A 37 10.38 -13.64 -1.14
C THR A 37 10.36 -13.69 0.39
N LEU A 38 9.18 -13.53 0.99
CA LEU A 38 9.01 -13.51 2.45
C LEU A 38 7.87 -14.43 2.90
N ARG A 39 8.00 -15.00 4.11
CA ARG A 39 6.90 -15.73 4.76
C ARG A 39 5.96 -14.77 5.51
N PHE A 40 4.78 -15.28 5.83
CA PHE A 40 3.75 -14.51 6.54
C PHE A 40 4.26 -13.84 7.83
N ASN A 41 4.99 -14.58 8.67
CA ASN A 41 5.48 -14.05 9.94
C ASN A 41 6.62 -13.05 9.78
N GLU A 42 7.39 -13.13 8.69
CA GLU A 42 8.43 -12.15 8.37
C GLU A 42 7.79 -10.83 7.98
N LEU A 43 6.80 -10.86 7.07
CA LEU A 43 5.98 -9.69 6.72
C LEU A 43 5.30 -9.08 7.95
N LYS A 44 4.66 -9.91 8.78
CA LYS A 44 3.98 -9.46 10.00
C LYS A 44 4.94 -8.70 10.93
N ARG A 45 6.14 -9.25 11.15
CA ARG A 45 7.17 -8.64 12.00
C ARG A 45 7.74 -7.35 11.39
N HIS A 46 8.03 -7.34 10.09
CA HIS A 46 8.60 -6.17 9.42
C HIS A 46 7.63 -4.98 9.43
N LEU A 47 6.33 -5.24 9.33
CA LEU A 47 5.33 -4.19 9.15
C LEU A 47 4.60 -3.81 10.45
N GLY A 48 4.71 -4.60 11.52
CA GLY A 48 3.93 -4.37 12.76
C GLY A 48 2.42 -4.50 12.55
N ILE A 49 2.00 -5.15 11.47
CA ILE A 49 0.61 -5.30 11.06
C ILE A 49 -0.07 -6.44 11.84
N SER A 50 -1.37 -6.29 12.14
CA SER A 50 -2.13 -7.38 12.75
C SER A 50 -2.24 -8.57 11.79
N GLN A 51 -2.30 -9.79 12.34
CA GLN A 51 -2.43 -11.01 11.54
C GLN A 51 -3.70 -11.01 10.67
N ARG A 52 -4.82 -10.53 11.23
CA ARG A 52 -6.09 -10.42 10.50
C ARG A 52 -5.93 -9.48 9.30
N MET A 53 -5.36 -8.30 9.53
CA MET A 53 -5.17 -7.31 8.45
C MET A 53 -4.21 -7.83 7.40
N LEU A 54 -3.06 -8.39 7.78
CA LEU A 54 -2.10 -8.97 6.83
C LEU A 54 -2.73 -10.07 5.96
N SER A 55 -3.54 -10.95 6.55
CA SER A 55 -4.24 -11.99 5.80
C SER A 55 -5.23 -11.41 4.79
N LEU A 56 -5.97 -10.36 5.17
CA LEU A 56 -6.92 -9.70 4.28
C LEU A 56 -6.20 -8.98 3.13
N THR A 57 -5.15 -8.20 3.45
CA THR A 57 -4.38 -7.45 2.45
C THR A 57 -3.66 -8.38 1.48
N LEU A 58 -3.01 -9.45 1.95
CA LEU A 58 -2.34 -10.41 1.07
C LEU A 58 -3.32 -11.11 0.12
N ARG A 59 -4.53 -11.47 0.58
CA ARG A 59 -5.57 -12.04 -0.28
C ARG A 59 -6.05 -11.05 -1.34
N ALA A 60 -6.20 -9.78 -0.98
CA ALA A 60 -6.58 -8.73 -1.93
C ALA A 60 -5.49 -8.51 -2.99
N LEU A 61 -4.22 -8.40 -2.57
CA LEU A 61 -3.09 -8.26 -3.47
C LEU A 61 -2.88 -9.50 -4.36
N GLU A 62 -3.14 -10.69 -3.85
CA GLU A 62 -3.13 -11.94 -4.63
C GLU A 62 -4.26 -11.94 -5.68
N ARG A 63 -5.48 -11.55 -5.28
CA ARG A 63 -6.63 -11.43 -6.19
C ARG A 63 -6.40 -10.40 -7.30
N ASP A 64 -5.77 -9.28 -6.98
CA ASP A 64 -5.45 -8.21 -7.93
C ASP A 64 -4.17 -8.54 -8.74
N GLY A 65 -3.55 -9.70 -8.49
CA GLY A 65 -2.41 -10.19 -9.26
C GLY A 65 -1.08 -9.50 -8.96
N LEU A 66 -0.96 -8.78 -7.84
CA LEU A 66 0.25 -8.08 -7.42
C LEU A 66 1.21 -9.00 -6.64
N VAL A 67 0.67 -9.97 -5.90
CA VAL A 67 1.44 -10.90 -5.06
C VAL A 67 1.16 -12.34 -5.47
N ASN A 68 2.23 -13.13 -5.60
CA ASN A 68 2.14 -14.57 -5.75
C ASN A 68 2.27 -15.24 -4.37
N ARG A 69 1.39 -16.20 -4.09
CA ARG A 69 1.42 -17.02 -2.87
C ARG A 69 1.83 -18.45 -3.22
N THR A 70 3.02 -18.86 -2.81
CA THR A 70 3.54 -20.20 -3.10
C THR A 70 3.46 -21.08 -1.85
N TYR A 71 2.84 -22.25 -2.00
CA TYR A 71 2.82 -23.30 -0.97
C TYR A 71 3.94 -24.31 -1.24
N HIS A 72 4.79 -24.55 -0.24
CA HIS A 72 5.85 -25.54 -0.29
C HIS A 72 5.47 -26.73 0.61
N PRO A 73 5.34 -27.95 0.04
CA PRO A 73 5.01 -29.15 0.80
C PRO A 73 6.25 -29.69 1.54
N THR A 74 6.80 -28.89 2.46
CA THR A 74 7.88 -29.29 3.36
C THR A 74 7.34 -29.74 4.71
N ILE A 75 8.17 -30.30 5.57
CA ILE A 75 7.85 -30.55 6.99
C ILE A 75 8.71 -29.62 7.84
N PRO A 76 8.13 -28.63 8.56
CA PRO A 76 6.73 -28.19 8.49
C PRO A 76 6.40 -27.49 7.15
N PRO A 77 5.11 -27.43 6.74
CA PRO A 77 4.71 -26.72 5.52
C PRO A 77 5.09 -25.25 5.55
N LYS A 78 5.49 -24.70 4.40
CA LYS A 78 5.88 -23.29 4.27
C LYS A 78 5.02 -22.59 3.24
N VAL A 79 4.70 -21.34 3.51
CA VAL A 79 4.00 -20.45 2.58
C VAL A 79 4.83 -19.20 2.42
N GLU A 80 5.10 -18.85 1.17
CA GLU A 80 5.92 -17.72 0.78
C GLU A 80 5.16 -16.78 -0.14
N TYR A 81 5.48 -15.50 -0.04
CA TYR A 81 4.89 -14.42 -0.82
C TYR A 81 5.99 -13.71 -1.58
N SER A 82 5.73 -13.38 -2.84
CA SER A 82 6.63 -12.63 -3.71
C SER A 82 5.82 -11.71 -4.62
N LEU A 83 6.44 -10.66 -5.16
CA LEU A 83 5.77 -9.83 -6.16
C LEU A 83 5.70 -10.57 -7.50
N THR A 84 4.57 -10.44 -8.18
CA THR A 84 4.43 -10.79 -9.60
C THR A 84 5.11 -9.72 -10.48
N PRO A 85 5.22 -9.92 -11.81
CA PRO A 85 5.63 -8.85 -12.71
C PRO A 85 4.76 -7.58 -12.59
N LEU A 86 3.44 -7.74 -12.39
CA LEU A 86 2.53 -6.62 -12.15
C LEU A 86 2.85 -5.92 -10.81
N GLY A 87 3.09 -6.68 -9.75
CA GLY A 87 3.51 -6.15 -8.44
C GLY A 87 4.83 -5.39 -8.51
N GLN A 88 5.80 -5.90 -9.28
CA GLN A 88 7.07 -5.21 -9.53
C GLN A 88 6.88 -3.91 -10.32
N SER A 89 5.94 -3.87 -11.27
CA SER A 89 5.61 -2.62 -11.97
C SER A 89 5.00 -1.57 -11.03
N PHE A 90 4.20 -2.00 -10.05
CA PHE A 90 3.55 -1.11 -9.07
C PHE A 90 4.53 -0.54 -8.03
N ARG A 91 5.66 -1.22 -7.79
CA ARG A 91 6.76 -0.70 -6.97
C ARG A 91 7.18 0.71 -7.38
N LYS A 92 7.27 0.99 -8.70
CA LYS A 92 7.80 2.26 -9.20
C LYS A 92 6.91 3.46 -8.82
N PRO A 93 5.58 3.44 -9.04
CA PRO A 93 4.67 4.45 -8.51
C PRO A 93 4.80 4.64 -6.99
N VAL A 94 4.89 3.55 -6.24
CA VAL A 94 5.01 3.59 -4.78
C VAL A 94 6.30 4.28 -4.33
N GLU A 95 7.44 3.98 -4.96
CA GLU A 95 8.71 4.66 -4.68
C GLU A 95 8.62 6.17 -4.94
N VAL A 96 8.01 6.57 -6.05
CA VAL A 96 7.85 8.00 -6.40
C VAL A 96 6.98 8.72 -5.37
N MET A 97 5.88 8.10 -4.93
CA MET A 97 5.04 8.66 -3.85
C MET A 97 5.81 8.76 -2.53
N GLY A 98 6.61 7.74 -2.19
CA GLY A 98 7.44 7.74 -0.99
C GLY A 98 8.48 8.85 -0.99
N LEU A 99 9.17 9.05 -2.13
CA LEU A 99 10.15 10.13 -2.30
C LEU A 99 9.50 11.51 -2.14
N TRP A 100 8.37 11.74 -2.83
CA TRP A 100 7.62 12.98 -2.66
C TRP A 100 7.22 13.23 -1.21
N ALA A 101 6.74 12.20 -0.51
CA ALA A 101 6.35 12.33 0.89
C ALA A 101 7.55 12.72 1.76
N LEU A 102 8.70 12.07 1.60
CA LEU A 102 9.94 12.37 2.32
C LEU A 102 10.40 13.82 2.08
N GLU A 103 10.38 14.27 0.83
CA GLU A 103 10.76 15.64 0.46
C GLU A 103 9.82 16.70 1.05
N ASN A 104 8.57 16.35 1.34
CA ASN A 104 7.53 17.29 1.74
C ASN A 104 7.09 17.17 3.22
N LEU A 105 7.72 16.30 4.02
CA LEU A 105 7.35 16.11 5.44
C LEU A 105 7.27 17.43 6.22
N GLY A 106 8.31 18.28 6.11
CA GLY A 106 8.34 19.55 6.83
C GLY A 106 7.27 20.56 6.36
N ALA A 107 6.87 20.51 5.08
CA ALA A 107 5.78 21.33 4.58
C ALA A 107 4.42 20.84 5.09
N ILE A 108 4.22 19.51 5.11
CA ILE A 108 3.02 18.87 5.65
C ILE A 108 2.87 19.17 7.14
N ASP A 109 3.94 19.07 7.92
CA ASP A 109 3.90 19.30 9.37
C ASP A 109 3.59 20.77 9.69
N LYS A 110 4.17 21.72 8.94
CA LYS A 110 3.82 23.14 9.06
C LYS A 110 2.34 23.41 8.74
N ALA A 111 1.82 22.79 7.66
CA ALA A 111 0.42 22.96 7.27
C ALA A 111 -0.53 22.40 8.33
N ARG A 112 -0.21 21.24 8.94
CA ARG A 112 -0.98 20.67 10.06
C ARG A 112 -1.00 21.59 11.27
N ALA A 113 0.17 22.07 11.69
CA ALA A 113 0.28 22.96 12.84
C ALA A 113 -0.51 24.28 12.64
N ALA A 114 -0.52 24.83 11.43
CA ALA A 114 -1.32 26.01 11.12
C ALA A 114 -2.82 25.74 11.20
N TYR A 115 -3.30 24.64 10.61
CA TYR A 115 -4.71 24.24 10.68
C TYR A 115 -5.18 23.99 12.12
N ASP A 116 -4.39 23.25 12.90
CA ASP A 116 -4.74 22.94 14.30
C ASP A 116 -4.78 24.21 15.16
N ALA A 117 -3.91 25.20 14.89
CA ALA A 117 -3.92 26.49 15.58
C ALA A 117 -5.16 27.34 15.24
N GLU A 118 -5.64 27.30 13.99
CA GLU A 118 -6.87 27.98 13.56
C GLU A 118 -8.11 27.32 14.17
N ALA A 119 -8.19 25.98 14.18
CA ALA A 119 -9.31 25.25 14.79
C ALA A 119 -9.45 25.53 16.30
N VAL A 120 -8.34 25.62 17.02
CA VAL A 120 -8.34 25.97 18.46
C VAL A 120 -8.78 27.42 18.70
N ALA A 121 -8.57 28.33 17.74
CA ALA A 121 -8.98 29.72 17.84
C ALA A 121 -10.47 29.95 17.51
N GLU A 122 -11.11 29.08 16.74
CA GLU A 122 -12.56 29.14 16.45
C GLU A 122 -13.42 28.57 17.58
N ASP A 123 -12.87 27.64 18.38
CA ASP A 123 -13.53 27.01 19.53
C ASP A 123 -13.35 27.79 20.86
N ALA A 124 -12.57 28.88 20.86
CA ALA A 124 -12.23 29.71 22.04
C ALA A 124 -12.92 31.08 22.02
#